data_AF-A0A5K1FF73-F1
#
_entry.id   AF-A0A5K1FF73-F1
#
_cell.length_a   1.000
_cell.length_b   1.000
_cell.length_c   1.000
_cell.angle_alpha   90.00
_cell.angle_beta   90.00
_cell.angle_gamma   90.00
#
_symmetry.space_group_name_H-M   'P 1'
#
loop_
_entity.id
_entity.type
_entity.pdbx_description
1 polymer ?
#
loop_
_entity_poly.entity_id
_entity_poly.type
_entity_poly.pdbx_seq_one_letter_code
_entity_poly.pdbx_strand_id
1 'polypeptide(L)' 'MARPFLKLLLFSAVPIFCFLRFSHASLSYNFYERTCPQLDSLVNRAMAAIFLDLTAPSALVRLMFHDCQVQ' A
#
# COMPACT_ATOMS: atom_id res chain seq x y z
N MET A 1 -25.69 -37.88 1.26
CA MET A 1 -24.64 -37.39 2.18
C MET A 1 -23.90 -36.12 1.68
N ALA A 2 -24.27 -35.50 0.54
CA ALA A 2 -23.61 -34.30 0.02
C ALA A 2 -24.12 -32.95 0.59
N ARG A 3 -25.35 -32.93 1.14
CA ARG A 3 -25.99 -31.73 1.71
C ARG A 3 -25.32 -31.13 2.97
N PRO A 4 -24.81 -31.91 3.94
CA PRO A 4 -24.12 -31.35 5.09
C PRO A 4 -22.75 -30.77 4.71
N PHE A 5 -22.05 -31.39 3.77
CA PHE A 5 -20.77 -30.88 3.25
C PHE A 5 -20.92 -29.52 2.55
N LEU A 6 -21.96 -29.34 1.74
CA LEU A 6 -22.23 -28.06 1.07
C LEU A 6 -22.57 -26.94 2.07
N LYS A 7 -23.32 -27.24 3.13
CA LYS A 7 -23.61 -26.29 4.22
C LYS A 7 -22.35 -25.93 5.01
N LEU A 8 -21.46 -26.90 5.24
CA LEU A 8 -20.19 -26.69 5.93
C LEU A 8 -19.26 -25.75 5.14
N LEU A 9 -19.20 -25.94 3.80
CA LEU A 9 -18.46 -25.06 2.90
C LEU A 9 -19.03 -23.63 2.86
N LEU A 10 -20.36 -23.48 2.89
CA LEU A 10 -21.00 -22.17 2.96
C LEU A 10 -20.74 -21.46 4.30
N PHE A 11 -20.70 -22.20 5.41
CA PHE A 11 -20.47 -21.64 6.74
C PHE A 11 -19.02 -21.17 6.94
N SER A 12 -18.03 -21.79 6.28
CA SER A 12 -16.63 -21.37 6.33
C SER A 12 -16.28 -20.28 5.31
N ALA A 13 -16.97 -20.20 4.17
CA ALA A 13 -16.70 -19.21 3.13
C ALA A 13 -17.11 -17.78 3.54
N VAL A 14 -18.18 -17.63 4.32
CA VAL A 14 -18.71 -16.33 4.79
C VAL A 14 -17.71 -15.56 5.67
N PRO A 15 -17.09 -16.13 6.72
CA PRO A 15 -16.10 -15.41 7.51
C PRO A 15 -14.84 -15.07 6.71
N ILE A 16 -14.36 -15.98 5.85
CA ILE A 16 -13.19 -15.75 4.97
C ILE A 16 -13.45 -14.54 4.03
N PHE A 17 -14.66 -14.44 3.48
CA PHE A 17 -15.04 -13.32 2.60
C PHE A 17 -15.21 -11.99 3.36
N CYS A 18 -15.60 -12.02 4.64
CA CYS A 18 -15.66 -10.85 5.51
C CYS A 18 -14.27 -10.30 5.88
N PHE A 19 -13.28 -11.17 6.16
CA PHE A 19 -11.93 -10.72 6.49
C PHE A 19 -11.22 -10.02 5.31
N LEU A 20 -11.48 -10.44 4.08
CA LEU A 20 -10.93 -9.80 2.88
C LEU A 20 -11.49 -8.39 2.61
N ARG A 21 -12.60 -8.01 3.24
CA ARG A 21 -13.27 -6.70 3.06
C ARG A 21 -12.73 -5.61 4.00
N PHE A 22 -11.91 -5.95 4.98
CA PHE A 22 -11.43 -5.03 6.01
C PHE A 22 -10.06 -4.39 5.71
N SER A 23 -9.63 -4.36 4.44
CA SER A 23 -8.48 -3.55 4.05
C SER A 23 -8.92 -2.14 3.67
N HIS A 24 -8.50 -1.14 4.45
CA HIS A 24 -8.63 0.29 4.13
C HIS A 24 -7.66 0.68 3.00
N ALA A 25 -7.94 0.23 1.78
CA ALA A 25 -7.14 0.60 0.60
C ALA A 25 -7.67 1.92 0.00
N SER A 26 -7.30 3.06 0.61
CA SER A 26 -7.64 4.40 0.09
C SER A 26 -6.57 5.00 -0.83
N LEU A 27 -5.60 4.20 -1.27
CA LEU A 27 -4.50 4.65 -2.13
C LEU A 27 -4.85 4.49 -3.61
N SER A 28 -4.44 5.46 -4.43
CA SER A 28 -4.64 5.45 -5.89
C SER A 28 -3.39 5.97 -6.60
N TYR A 29 -3.04 5.37 -7.74
CA TYR A 29 -1.82 5.68 -8.50
C TYR A 29 -1.73 7.13 -9.00
N ASN A 30 -2.86 7.83 -9.12
CA ASN A 30 -2.92 9.21 -9.65
C ASN A 30 -3.68 10.15 -8.70
N PHE A 31 -3.52 9.96 -7.39
CA PHE A 31 -4.30 10.70 -6.38
C PHE A 31 -4.24 12.23 -6.58
N TYR A 32 -3.10 12.76 -7.03
CA TYR A 32 -2.88 14.19 -7.23
C TYR A 32 -3.10 14.69 -8.65
N GLU A 33 -3.61 13.90 -9.59
CA GLU A 33 -3.75 14.29 -11.00
C GLU A 33 -4.55 15.60 -11.20
N ARG A 34 -5.56 15.84 -10.36
CA ARG A 34 -6.43 17.03 -10.47
C ARG A 34 -5.93 18.23 -9.69
N THR A 35 -5.09 18.02 -8.67
CA THR A 35 -4.66 19.06 -7.72
C THR A 35 -3.20 19.45 -7.90
N CYS A 36 -2.34 18.51 -8.26
CA CYS A 36 -0.92 18.69 -8.56
C CYS A 36 -0.47 17.72 -9.67
N PRO A 37 -0.80 17.97 -10.95
CA PRO A 37 -0.53 17.05 -12.06
C PRO A 37 0.96 16.83 -12.34
N GLN A 38 1.84 17.69 -11.83
CA GLN A 38 3.29 17.58 -12.02
C GLN A 38 4.02 16.97 -10.82
N LEU A 39 3.30 16.47 -9.80
CA LEU A 39 3.88 16.00 -8.54
C LEU A 39 5.02 15.00 -8.76
N ASP A 40 4.81 13.96 -9.56
CA ASP A 40 5.82 12.92 -9.78
C ASP A 40 7.09 13.49 -10.41
N SER A 41 6.95 14.42 -11.36
CA SER A 41 8.10 15.08 -12.00
C SER A 41 8.83 16.03 -11.05
N LEU A 42 8.09 16.71 -10.17
CA LEU A 42 8.64 17.62 -9.16
C LEU A 42 9.46 16.86 -8.12
N VAL A 43 8.89 15.77 -7.58
CA VAL A 43 9.56 14.91 -6.60
C VAL A 43 10.81 14.28 -7.22
N ASN A 44 10.73 13.73 -8.43
CA ASN A 44 11.90 13.16 -9.11
C ASN A 44 13.04 14.17 -9.28
N ARG A 45 12.71 15.43 -9.64
CA ARG A 45 13.72 16.48 -9.79
C ARG A 45 14.34 16.87 -8.45
N ALA A 46 13.53 17.00 -7.40
CA ALA A 46 14.02 17.32 -6.05
C ALA A 46 14.91 16.19 -5.50
N MET A 47 14.55 14.94 -5.79
CA MET A 47 15.28 13.76 -5.34
C MET A 47 16.58 13.52 -6.12
N ALA A 48 16.82 14.17 -7.26
CA ALA A 48 18.03 13.93 -8.05
C ALA A 48 19.34 14.13 -7.25
N ALA A 49 19.35 15.07 -6.30
CA ALA A 49 20.52 15.36 -5.48
C ALA A 49 20.86 14.25 -4.47
N ILE A 50 19.92 13.35 -4.12
CA ILE A 50 20.20 12.28 -3.16
C ILE A 50 21.22 11.28 -3.69
N PHE A 51 21.38 11.19 -5.01
CA PHE A 51 22.36 10.29 -5.63
C PHE A 51 23.79 10.83 -5.62
N LEU A 52 24.00 12.06 -5.14
CA LEU A 52 25.34 12.62 -4.94
C LEU A 52 26.06 11.96 -3.76
N ASP A 53 25.31 11.39 -2.81
CA ASP A 53 25.83 10.59 -1.70
C ASP A 53 25.32 9.15 -1.84
N LEU A 54 26.23 8.18 -1.93
CA LEU A 54 25.91 6.77 -2.09
C LEU A 54 25.08 6.20 -0.92
N THR A 55 25.16 6.81 0.26
CA THR A 55 24.43 6.36 1.46
C THR A 55 23.02 6.93 1.55
N ALA A 56 22.77 8.10 0.97
CA ALA A 56 21.51 8.83 1.11
C ALA A 56 20.26 8.08 0.58
N PRO A 57 20.27 7.37 -0.56
CA PRO A 57 19.11 6.60 -1.01
C PRO A 57 18.68 5.53 0.00
N SER A 58 19.67 4.83 0.60
CA SER A 58 19.40 3.81 1.62
C SER A 58 18.86 4.43 2.91
N ALA A 59 19.35 5.60 3.30
CA ALA A 59 18.87 6.34 4.46
C ALA A 59 17.42 6.83 4.26
N LEU A 60 17.07 7.28 3.06
CA LEU A 60 15.70 7.74 2.73
C LEU A 60 14.68 6.61 2.84
N VAL A 61 14.98 5.42 2.30
CA VAL A 61 14.09 4.25 2.41
C VAL A 61 13.98 3.81 3.88
N ARG A 62 15.08 3.85 4.64
CA ARG A 62 15.06 3.59 6.07
C ARG A 62 14.16 4.58 6.80
N LEU A 63 14.24 5.87 6.51
CA LEU A 63 13.39 6.89 7.13
C LEU A 63 11.90 6.59 6.91
N MET A 64 11.48 6.30 5.67
CA MET A 64 10.09 5.93 5.34
C MET A 64 9.62 4.71 6.14
N PHE A 65 10.47 3.69 6.27
CA PHE A 65 10.15 2.51 7.07
C PHE A 65 10.02 2.82 8.56
N HIS A 66 10.93 3.63 9.11
CA HIS A 66 10.92 4.02 10.52
C HIS A 66 9.68 4.86 10.85
N ASP A 67 9.24 5.77 9.96
CA ASP A 67 8.03 6.56 10.15
C ASP A 67 6.76 5.69 10.18
N CYS A 68 6.69 4.64 9.34
CA CYS A 68 5.53 3.75 9.30
C CYS A 68 5.49 2.71 10.42
N GLN A 69 6.63 2.35 11.01
CA GLN A 69 6.71 1.29 12.03
C GLN A 69 6.38 1.79 13.45
N VAL A 70 6.50 3.09 13.70
CA VAL A 70 6.18 3.69 15.01
C VAL A 70 4.72 4.16 14.99
N GLN A 71 3.80 3.23 15.27
CA GLN A 71 2.37 3.47 15.41
C GLN A 71 1.85 2.93 16.75
#